data_AF-A0A645DH33-F1
#
_entry.id   AF-A0A645DH33-F1
#
_cell.length_a   1.000
_cell.length_b   1.000
_cell.length_c   1.000
_cell.angle_alpha   90.00
_cell.angle_beta   90.00
_cell.angle_gamma   90.00
#
_symmetry.space_group_name_H-M   'P 1'
#
loop_
_entity.id
_entity.type
_entity.pdbx_description
1 polymer ?
#
loop_
_entity_poly.entity_id
_entity_poly.type
_entity_poly.pdbx_seq_one_letter_code
_entity_poly.pdbx_strand_id
1 'polypeptide(L)'
;MISSSAPQVRYPDCYGIDMGSLKELVAFEAAAAILRRRGDGALLDEAYRLAGEDLRKSDREMINRVKMIYDAIATADLTREIGERLKPAGLKAELRIVFQSIEALREACPGYDGDWYFTGDYPTPGGVRVVNQALVNYMENIEGRAY
;
A
#
# COMPACT_ATOMS: atom_id res chain seq x y z
N MET A 1 15.60 -16.92 11.28
CA MET A 1 15.03 -16.27 10.07
C MET A 1 13.53 -16.29 10.24
N ILE A 2 12.87 -15.14 10.27
CA ILE A 2 11.41 -15.06 10.18
C ILE A 2 11.11 -14.82 8.70
N SER A 3 10.34 -15.71 8.07
CA SER A 3 9.99 -15.62 6.66
C SER A 3 8.48 -15.49 6.55
N SER A 4 8.01 -14.46 5.86
CA SER A 4 6.62 -14.37 5.43
C SER A 4 6.45 -15.20 4.16
N SER A 5 5.35 -15.94 4.05
CA SER A 5 4.98 -16.67 2.84
C SER A 5 4.12 -15.85 1.89
N ALA A 6 3.94 -14.55 2.14
CA ALA A 6 3.07 -13.67 1.36
C ALA A 6 3.82 -12.40 0.88
N PRO A 7 3.39 -11.80 -0.25
CA PRO A 7 3.85 -10.48 -0.66
C PRO A 7 3.51 -9.38 0.35
N GLN A 8 4.00 -8.16 0.09
CA GLN A 8 3.74 -7.01 0.95
C GLN A 8 2.29 -6.55 0.80
N VAL A 9 1.52 -6.56 1.89
CA VAL A 9 0.19 -5.94 1.92
C VAL A 9 0.36 -4.43 1.78
N ARG A 10 -0.02 -3.89 0.62
CA ARG A 10 0.22 -2.51 0.19
C ARG A 10 -1.04 -1.67 0.10
N TYR A 11 -2.18 -2.30 -0.15
CA TYR A 11 -3.44 -1.62 -0.39
C TYR A 11 -4.53 -2.12 0.56
N PRO A 12 -5.50 -1.27 0.93
CA PRO A 12 -6.59 -1.66 1.81
C PRO A 12 -7.48 -2.72 1.14
N ASP A 13 -8.05 -3.60 1.95
CA ASP A 13 -9.07 -4.54 1.48
C ASP A 13 -10.47 -3.96 1.73
N CYS A 14 -11.33 -4.10 0.72
CA CYS A 14 -12.72 -3.65 0.76
C CYS A 14 -13.73 -4.80 0.61
N TYR A 15 -13.28 -6.07 0.54
CA TYR A 15 -14.15 -7.21 0.26
C TYR A 15 -14.25 -8.28 1.36
N GLY A 16 -13.44 -8.26 2.41
CA GLY A 16 -13.60 -9.28 3.46
C GLY A 16 -12.78 -9.13 4.74
N ILE A 17 -11.66 -8.41 4.74
CA ILE A 17 -10.78 -8.29 5.89
C ILE A 17 -10.75 -6.83 6.37
N ASP A 18 -10.77 -6.61 7.69
CA ASP A 18 -10.72 -5.29 8.33
C ASP A 18 -9.34 -4.62 8.13
N MET A 19 -9.06 -4.18 6.89
CA MET A 19 -7.83 -3.50 6.46
C MET A 19 -8.20 -2.26 5.66
N GLY A 20 -9.02 -1.38 6.23
CA GLY A 20 -9.57 -0.22 5.52
C GLY A 20 -8.70 1.04 5.54
N SER A 21 -7.64 1.06 6.36
CA SER A 21 -6.83 2.26 6.60
C SER A 21 -5.39 2.09 6.13
N LEU A 22 -4.89 3.05 5.35
CA LEU A 22 -3.47 3.08 4.96
C LEU A 22 -2.53 3.28 6.14
N LYS A 23 -2.98 3.91 7.24
CA LYS A 23 -2.20 4.14 8.46
C LYS A 23 -1.83 2.83 9.17
N GLU A 24 -2.63 1.78 8.98
CA GLU A 24 -2.42 0.46 9.57
C GLU A 24 -1.51 -0.43 8.71
N LEU A 25 -1.24 -0.02 7.46
CA LEU A 25 -0.39 -0.76 6.54
C LEU A 25 1.06 -0.33 6.69
N VAL A 26 1.90 -1.20 7.26
CA VAL A 26 3.34 -0.92 7.42
C VAL A 26 4.03 -0.60 6.10
N ALA A 27 3.56 -1.17 4.98
CA ALA A 27 4.09 -0.87 3.66
C ALA A 27 3.79 0.57 3.23
N PHE A 28 2.58 1.07 3.49
CA PHE A 28 2.24 2.43 3.14
C PHE A 28 2.99 3.43 4.03
N GLU A 29 3.10 3.15 5.32
CA GLU A 29 3.91 3.94 6.25
C GLU A 29 5.39 4.00 5.82
N ALA A 30 5.95 2.86 5.40
CA ALA A 30 7.31 2.79 4.87
C ALA A 30 7.47 3.63 3.58
N ALA A 31 6.54 3.51 2.63
CA ALA A 31 6.52 4.34 1.43
C ALA A 31 6.44 5.85 1.78
N ALA A 32 5.54 6.15 2.72
CA ALA A 32 5.40 7.39 3.47
C ALA A 32 6.74 8.07 3.82
N ALA A 33 7.51 7.32 4.61
CA ALA A 33 8.79 7.74 5.13
C ALA A 33 9.87 7.89 4.06
N ILE A 34 9.91 6.99 3.07
CA ILE A 34 10.88 7.05 1.96
C ILE A 34 10.70 8.34 1.17
N LEU A 35 9.47 8.66 0.74
CA LEU A 35 9.21 9.87 -0.05
C LEU A 35 9.54 11.14 0.73
N ARG A 36 9.13 11.22 2.01
CA ARG A 36 9.47 12.34 2.88
C ARG A 36 10.99 12.51 3.05
N ARG A 37 11.74 11.42 3.19
CA ARG A 37 13.21 11.45 3.34
C ARG A 37 13.92 11.86 2.06
N ARG A 38 13.38 11.53 0.88
CA ARG A 38 13.93 11.92 -0.43
C ARG A 38 13.64 13.38 -0.78
N GLY A 39 12.72 14.04 -0.07
CA GLY A 39 12.20 15.34 -0.44
C GLY A 39 11.07 15.27 -1.48
N ASP A 40 10.60 14.07 -1.81
CA ASP A 40 9.53 13.81 -2.79
C ASP A 40 8.13 13.94 -2.15
N GLY A 41 7.98 14.80 -1.14
CA GLY A 41 6.70 15.05 -0.47
C GLY A 41 5.61 15.52 -1.44
N ALA A 42 6.01 16.25 -2.49
CA ALA A 42 5.12 16.71 -3.55
C ALA A 42 4.41 15.56 -4.28
N LEU A 43 4.99 14.36 -4.35
CA LEU A 43 4.33 13.20 -4.96
C LEU A 43 3.14 12.73 -4.12
N LEU A 44 3.25 12.80 -2.78
CA LEU A 44 2.13 12.48 -1.88
C LEU A 44 1.01 13.51 -2.03
N ASP A 45 1.36 14.79 -2.07
CA ASP A 45 0.40 15.88 -2.24
C ASP A 45 -0.30 15.80 -3.61
N GLU A 46 0.42 15.42 -4.66
CA GLU A 46 -0.15 15.23 -5.98
C GLU A 46 -1.07 14.01 -6.05
N ALA A 47 -0.65 12.87 -5.47
CA ALA A 47 -1.48 11.68 -5.38
C ALA A 47 -2.77 11.97 -4.59
N TYR A 48 -2.68 12.74 -3.50
CA TYR A 48 -3.79 13.23 -2.72
C TYR A 48 -4.77 14.09 -3.54
N ARG A 49 -4.24 15.12 -4.22
CA ARG A 49 -5.05 16.02 -5.05
C ARG A 49 -5.79 15.24 -6.14
N LEU A 50 -5.09 14.37 -6.85
CA LEU A 50 -5.66 13.55 -7.91
C LEU A 50 -6.68 12.54 -7.38
N ALA A 51 -6.48 11.99 -6.18
CA ALA A 51 -7.45 11.09 -5.55
C ALA A 51 -8.75 11.83 -5.23
N GLY A 52 -8.65 13.05 -4.69
CA GLY A 52 -9.82 13.92 -4.45
C GLY A 52 -10.57 14.29 -5.73
N GLU A 53 -9.86 14.45 -6.86
CA GLU A 53 -10.48 14.67 -8.17
C GLU A 53 -11.18 13.42 -8.71
N ASP A 54 -10.54 12.26 -8.57
CA ASP A 54 -11.13 10.99 -9.00
C ASP A 54 -12.37 10.62 -8.19
N LEU A 55 -12.42 10.94 -6.89
CA LEU A 55 -13.60 10.70 -6.04
C LEU A 55 -14.86 11.45 -6.51
N ARG A 56 -14.74 12.46 -7.39
CA ARG A 56 -15.86 13.17 -8.01
C ARG A 56 -16.32 12.56 -9.33
N LYS A 57 -15.59 11.58 -9.87
CA LYS A 57 -15.90 10.89 -11.13
C LYS A 57 -16.80 9.69 -10.87
N SER A 58 -17.29 9.08 -11.93
CA SER A 58 -17.94 7.76 -11.79
C SER A 58 -16.90 6.71 -11.42
N ASP A 59 -17.29 5.67 -10.66
CA ASP A 59 -16.36 4.62 -10.22
C ASP A 59 -15.55 4.00 -11.36
N ARG A 60 -16.15 3.91 -12.56
CA ARG A 60 -15.51 3.31 -13.75
C ARG A 60 -14.39 4.17 -14.35
N GLU A 61 -14.34 5.45 -14.02
CA GLU A 61 -13.35 6.41 -14.52
C GLU A 61 -12.26 6.73 -13.49
N MET A 62 -12.41 6.24 -12.26
CA MET A 62 -11.42 6.46 -11.20
C MET A 62 -10.16 5.65 -11.47
N ILE A 63 -9.01 6.23 -11.09
CA ILE A 63 -7.71 5.56 -11.15
C ILE A 63 -7.20 5.43 -9.72
N ASN A 64 -6.62 4.28 -9.37
CA ASN A 64 -5.99 4.09 -8.07
C ASN A 64 -4.72 4.97 -7.97
N ARG A 65 -4.82 6.09 -7.23
CA ARG A 65 -3.71 7.05 -7.09
C ARG A 65 -2.64 6.59 -6.10
N VAL A 66 -2.93 5.61 -5.26
CA VAL A 66 -1.93 5.00 -4.39
C VAL A 66 -0.87 4.25 -5.18
N LYS A 67 -1.18 3.75 -6.39
CA LYS A 67 -0.18 3.11 -7.27
C LYS A 67 0.98 4.06 -7.60
N MET A 68 0.70 5.34 -7.83
CA MET A 68 1.72 6.36 -8.13
C MET A 68 2.79 6.47 -7.03
N ILE A 69 2.39 6.26 -5.77
CA ILE A 69 3.29 6.30 -4.61
C ILE A 69 4.23 5.08 -4.63
N TYR A 70 3.68 3.89 -4.85
CA TYR A 70 4.47 2.67 -4.87
C TYR A 70 5.35 2.54 -6.13
N ASP A 71 4.88 3.02 -7.28
CA ASP A 71 5.63 2.99 -8.54
C ASP A 71 6.93 3.84 -8.49
N ALA A 72 6.97 4.86 -7.63
CA ALA A 72 8.16 5.67 -7.39
C ALA A 72 9.22 5.00 -6.49
N ILE A 73 8.93 3.81 -5.95
CA ILE A 73 9.76 3.15 -4.93
C ILE A 73 10.13 1.74 -5.39
N ALA A 74 11.43 1.45 -5.43
CA ALA A 74 11.89 0.09 -5.67
C ALA A 74 11.43 -0.85 -4.55
N THR A 75 10.89 -2.03 -4.90
CA THR A 75 10.39 -3.02 -3.94
C THR A 75 11.44 -3.42 -2.88
N ALA A 76 12.72 -3.43 -3.23
CA ALA A 76 13.82 -3.70 -2.29
C ALA A 76 14.03 -2.57 -1.26
N ASP A 77 13.85 -1.31 -1.67
CA ASP A 77 13.93 -0.15 -0.77
C ASP A 77 12.76 -0.16 0.21
N LEU A 78 11.56 -0.46 -0.29
CA LEU A 78 10.37 -0.59 0.53
C LEU A 78 10.52 -1.71 1.57
N THR A 79 11.03 -2.87 1.15
CA THR A 79 11.31 -4.01 2.03
C THR A 79 12.30 -3.65 3.14
N ARG A 80 13.38 -2.94 2.77
CA ARG A 80 14.41 -2.49 3.72
C ARG A 80 13.81 -1.54 4.76
N GLU A 81 13.02 -0.57 4.33
CA GLU A 81 12.37 0.40 5.23
C GLU A 81 11.37 -0.28 6.17
N ILE A 82 10.60 -1.26 5.70
CA ILE A 82 9.72 -2.07 6.56
C ILE A 82 10.57 -2.83 7.61
N GLY A 83 11.71 -3.39 7.20
CA GLY A 83 12.67 -4.04 8.10
C GLY A 83 13.17 -3.12 9.21
N GLU A 84 13.58 -1.90 8.87
CA GLU A 84 14.02 -0.91 9.85
C GLU A 84 12.89 -0.50 10.81
N ARG A 85 11.66 -0.30 10.29
CA ARG A 85 10.48 0.05 11.11
C ARG A 85 10.08 -1.05 12.08
N LEU A 86 10.22 -2.31 11.70
CA LEU A 86 9.86 -3.46 12.54
C LEU A 86 11.01 -3.93 13.44
N LYS A 87 12.20 -3.33 13.33
CA LYS A 87 13.36 -3.70 14.14
C LYS A 87 13.12 -3.33 15.61
N PRO A 88 13.10 -4.30 16.53
CA PRO A 88 12.94 -4.00 17.94
C PRO A 88 14.12 -3.20 18.49
N ALA A 89 13.84 -2.28 19.42
CA ALA A 89 14.87 -1.55 20.12
C ALA A 89 15.83 -2.52 20.83
N GLY A 90 17.14 -2.31 20.65
CA GLY A 90 18.18 -3.15 21.26
C GLY A 90 18.49 -4.46 20.52
N LEU A 91 17.83 -4.75 19.39
CA LEU A 91 18.24 -5.88 18.54
C LEU A 91 19.63 -5.62 17.93
N LYS A 92 20.63 -6.38 18.39
CA LYS A 92 22.02 -6.29 17.93
C LYS A 92 22.30 -7.07 16.64
N ALA A 93 21.36 -7.91 16.21
CA ALA A 93 21.46 -8.68 14.98
C ALA A 93 20.91 -7.89 13.78
N GLU A 94 21.37 -8.24 12.58
CA GLU A 94 20.78 -7.76 11.34
C GLU A 94 19.39 -8.38 11.15
N LEU A 95 18.35 -7.53 11.00
CA LEU A 95 17.00 -7.97 10.65
C LEU A 95 16.81 -7.81 9.15
N ARG A 96 16.58 -8.92 8.44
CA ARG A 96 16.14 -8.90 7.05
C ARG A 96 14.75 -9.53 6.97
N ILE A 97 13.83 -8.79 6.35
CA ILE A 97 12.50 -9.28 6.01
C ILE A 97 12.53 -9.70 4.54
N VAL A 98 12.04 -10.90 4.27
CA VAL A 98 11.89 -11.42 2.91
C VAL A 98 10.41 -11.58 2.65
N PHE A 99 9.96 -11.04 1.52
CA PHE A 99 8.59 -11.18 1.02
C PHE A 99 8.60 -12.07 -0.21
N GLN A 100 7.53 -12.85 -0.39
CA GLN A 100 7.28 -13.55 -1.65
C GLN A 100 7.00 -12.53 -2.76
N SER A 101 7.44 -12.80 -3.99
CA SER A 101 7.05 -11.97 -5.14
C SER A 101 5.60 -12.26 -5.56
N ILE A 102 4.96 -11.30 -6.22
CA ILE A 102 3.57 -11.46 -6.69
C ILE A 102 3.52 -12.55 -7.78
N GLU A 103 4.55 -12.64 -8.62
CA GLU A 103 4.67 -13.64 -9.67
C GLU A 103 4.75 -15.05 -9.07
N ALA A 104 5.58 -15.24 -8.04
CA ALA A 104 5.70 -16.52 -7.35
C ALA A 104 4.41 -16.89 -6.60
N LEU A 105 3.65 -15.92 -6.08
CA LEU A 105 2.33 -16.16 -5.51
C LEU A 105 1.35 -16.68 -6.57
N ARG A 106 1.29 -16.02 -7.73
CA ARG A 106 0.40 -16.41 -8.84
C ARG A 106 0.75 -17.80 -9.41
N GLU A 107 2.05 -18.12 -9.48
CA GLU A 107 2.51 -19.45 -9.88
C GLU A 107 2.12 -20.53 -8.87
N ALA A 108 2.22 -20.25 -7.57
CA ALA A 108 1.89 -21.20 -6.52
C ALA A 108 0.38 -21.45 -6.35
N CYS A 109 -0.47 -20.48 -6.70
CA CYS A 109 -1.92 -20.52 -6.54
C CYS A 109 -2.66 -20.28 -7.86
N PRO A 110 -2.50 -21.17 -8.87
CA PRO A 110 -3.15 -20.99 -10.16
C PRO A 110 -4.69 -21.03 -10.01
N GLY A 111 -5.38 -20.03 -10.55
CA GLY A 111 -6.85 -19.92 -10.50
C GLY A 111 -7.41 -19.10 -9.33
N TYR A 112 -6.56 -18.43 -8.54
CA TYR A 112 -6.97 -17.50 -7.50
C TYR A 112 -6.48 -16.08 -7.81
N ASP A 113 -7.39 -15.19 -8.23
CA ASP A 113 -7.06 -13.82 -8.66
C ASP A 113 -7.09 -12.78 -7.52
N GLY A 114 -7.05 -13.25 -6.27
CA GLY A 114 -7.23 -12.43 -5.07
C GLY A 114 -5.97 -11.69 -4.62
N ASP A 115 -5.40 -10.84 -5.48
CA ASP A 115 -4.12 -10.15 -5.22
C ASP A 115 -4.18 -8.62 -5.13
N TRP A 116 -5.38 -8.03 -5.15
CA TRP A 116 -5.59 -6.56 -5.18
C TRP A 116 -4.93 -5.82 -4.00
N TYR A 117 -4.83 -6.45 -2.82
CA TYR A 117 -4.16 -5.86 -1.66
C TYR A 117 -2.62 -5.87 -1.77
N PHE A 118 -2.07 -6.56 -2.77
CA PHE A 118 -0.65 -6.53 -3.15
C PHE A 118 -0.39 -5.66 -4.39
N THR A 119 -1.28 -5.73 -5.39
CA THR A 119 -1.11 -5.10 -6.72
C THR A 119 -1.75 -3.73 -6.84
N GLY A 120 -2.85 -3.50 -6.11
CA GLY A 120 -3.72 -2.34 -6.24
C GLY A 120 -4.71 -2.46 -7.40
N ASP A 121 -4.78 -3.64 -8.05
CA ASP A 121 -5.66 -3.94 -9.17
C ASP A 121 -6.99 -4.49 -8.66
N TYR A 122 -7.87 -3.58 -8.24
CA TYR A 122 -9.17 -3.96 -7.67
C TYR A 122 -10.10 -4.57 -8.74
N PRO A 123 -10.77 -5.72 -8.44
CA PRO A 123 -11.64 -6.40 -9.40
C PRO A 123 -12.94 -5.64 -9.68
N THR A 124 -13.36 -4.74 -8.78
CA THR A 124 -14.53 -3.89 -8.99
C THR A 124 -14.18 -2.41 -8.92
N PRO A 125 -14.88 -1.55 -9.70
CA PRO A 125 -14.70 -0.10 -9.64
C PRO A 125 -14.83 0.50 -8.23
N GLY A 126 -15.69 -0.08 -7.39
CA GLY A 126 -15.87 0.37 -6.00
C GLY A 126 -14.60 0.23 -5.15
N GLY A 127 -13.73 -0.73 -5.45
CA GLY A 127 -12.45 -0.88 -4.73
C GLY A 127 -11.50 0.29 -4.98
N VAL A 128 -11.50 0.85 -6.21
CA VAL A 128 -10.70 2.03 -6.54
C VAL A 128 -11.16 3.26 -5.76
N ARG A 129 -12.48 3.41 -5.56
CA ARG A 129 -13.03 4.46 -4.69
C ARG A 129 -12.53 4.33 -3.26
N VAL A 130 -12.55 3.11 -2.70
CA VAL A 130 -12.12 2.87 -1.30
C VAL A 130 -10.64 3.22 -1.11
N VAL A 131 -9.75 2.79 -2.01
CA VAL A 131 -8.32 3.11 -1.88
C VAL A 131 -8.01 4.59 -2.05
N ASN A 132 -8.71 5.29 -2.96
CA ASN A 132 -8.57 6.73 -3.12
C ASN A 132 -9.10 7.48 -1.89
N GLN A 133 -10.24 7.05 -1.32
CA GLN A 133 -10.76 7.59 -0.07
C GLN A 133 -9.81 7.34 1.10
N ALA A 134 -9.19 6.16 1.17
CA ALA A 134 -8.21 5.84 2.20
C ALA A 134 -6.96 6.75 2.10
N LEU A 135 -6.54 7.12 0.89
CA LEU A 135 -5.48 8.10 0.68
C LEU A 135 -5.86 9.49 1.17
N VAL A 136 -7.07 9.96 0.84
CA VAL A 136 -7.60 11.24 1.33
C VAL A 136 -7.64 11.25 2.86
N ASN A 137 -8.22 10.21 3.47
CA ASN A 137 -8.30 10.09 4.94
C ASN A 137 -6.92 10.10 5.59
N TYR A 138 -5.94 9.40 5.01
CA TYR A 138 -4.57 9.37 5.52
C TYR A 138 -3.95 10.78 5.53
N MET A 139 -4.09 11.52 4.44
CA MET A 139 -3.48 12.85 4.28
C MET A 139 -4.16 13.91 5.16
N GLU A 140 -5.47 13.80 5.36
CA GLU A 140 -6.23 14.68 6.25
C GLU A 140 -6.13 14.30 7.74
N ASN A 141 -5.37 13.25 8.08
CA ASN A 141 -5.28 12.67 9.43
C ASN A 141 -6.65 12.31 10.04
N ILE A 142 -7.60 11.90 9.20
CA ILE A 142 -8.92 11.46 9.66
C ILE A 142 -8.80 10.05 10.23
N GLU A 143 -9.12 9.90 11.52
CA GLU A 143 -9.23 8.60 12.16
C GLU A 143 -10.61 8.00 11.86
N GLY A 144 -10.67 7.04 10.93
CA GLY A 144 -11.92 6.37 10.53
C GLY A 144 -11.82 5.62 9.20
N ARG A 145 -12.73 4.66 8.98
CA ARG A 145 -12.77 3.79 7.79
C ARG A 145 -13.14 4.57 6.52
N ALA A 146 -12.65 4.13 5.37
CA ALA A 146 -12.75 4.81 4.07
C ALA A 146 -14.02 4.48 3.25
N TYR A 147 -15.17 4.25 3.90
CA TYR A 147 -16.44 3.92 3.23
C TYR A 147 -17.62 4.74 3.76
#